data_AF-A0A433PF29-F1
#
_entry.id   AF-A0A433PF29-F1
#
_cell.length_a   1.000
_cell.length_b   1.000
_cell.length_c   1.000
_cell.angle_alpha   90.00
_cell.angle_beta   90.00
_cell.angle_gamma   90.00
#
_symmetry.space_group_name_H-M   'P 1'
#
loop_
_entity.id
_entity.type
_entity.pdbx_description
1 polymer ?
#
loop_
_entity_poly.entity_id
_entity_poly.type
_entity_poly.pdbx_seq_one_letter_code
_entity_poly.pdbx_strand_id
1 'polypeptide(L)'
;MLKIALVALLAALSASLVSAHYQLTYPAARGFVEDQEPTAPCGGFNSLQNRTEFPISGGFLEIYSEHVKATFQINLVFSSNPQDSDFTAADNSSVENTNVNNPGNICFPLSLSGIAQAKNGTNATIQTIYNAGDGTLYQCADVVLVTNATGWNSSACINSTASSVDGDSNSSTATTSATASGKAGSGAAEILQRSGLAVLLAVVVGASVIML
;
A
#
# COMPACT_ATOMS: atom_id res chain seq x y z
N MET A 1 23.53 27.21 -27.48
CA MET A 1 23.29 25.82 -27.89
C MET A 1 23.61 24.83 -26.77
N LEU A 2 24.81 24.88 -26.16
CA LEU A 2 25.20 24.00 -25.04
C LEU A 2 24.31 24.09 -23.78
N LYS A 3 23.80 25.28 -23.43
CA LYS A 3 22.90 25.49 -22.29
C LYS A 3 21.50 24.88 -22.47
N ILE A 4 21.01 24.80 -23.71
CA ILE A 4 19.69 24.20 -24.01
C ILE A 4 19.79 22.67 -23.94
N ALA A 5 20.92 22.11 -24.40
CA ALA A 5 21.21 20.69 -24.27
C ALA A 5 21.35 20.26 -22.79
N LEU A 6 21.95 21.10 -21.94
CA LEU A 6 22.12 20.79 -20.51
C LEU A 6 20.77 20.80 -19.74
N VAL A 7 19.87 21.72 -20.08
CA VAL A 7 18.52 21.80 -19.46
C VAL A 7 17.64 20.63 -19.92
N ALA A 8 17.76 20.20 -21.18
CA ALA A 8 17.06 19.01 -21.67
C ALA A 8 17.57 17.71 -21.01
N LEU A 9 18.87 17.63 -20.71
CA LEU A 9 19.46 16.48 -20.01
C LEU A 9 19.06 16.41 -18.53
N LEU A 10 18.94 17.55 -17.85
CA LEU A 10 18.44 17.60 -16.46
C LEU A 10 16.94 17.31 -16.36
N ALA A 11 16.13 17.73 -17.35
CA ALA A 11 14.70 17.44 -17.39
C ALA A 11 14.37 15.98 -17.79
N ALA A 12 15.29 15.29 -18.48
CA ALA A 12 15.16 13.86 -18.78
C ALA A 12 15.55 12.96 -17.58
N LEU A 13 16.28 13.50 -16.59
CA LEU A 13 16.70 12.76 -15.39
C LEU A 13 15.65 12.80 -14.26
N SER A 14 14.58 13.59 -14.41
CA SER A 14 13.38 13.52 -13.55
C SER A 14 12.39 12.46 -14.03
N ALA A 15 12.89 11.30 -14.49
CA ALA A 15 12.06 10.13 -14.65
C ALA A 15 11.56 9.75 -13.25
N SER A 16 10.30 10.09 -12.99
CA SER A 16 9.59 9.74 -11.77
C SER A 16 9.74 8.24 -11.53
N LEU A 17 10.37 7.89 -10.41
CA LEU A 17 10.26 6.56 -9.80
C LEU A 17 8.80 6.41 -9.38
N VAL A 18 7.95 5.96 -10.30
CA VAL A 18 6.58 5.59 -9.96
C VAL A 18 6.70 4.32 -9.13
N SER A 19 6.38 4.39 -7.84
CA SER A 19 6.33 3.20 -6.99
C SER A 19 5.13 2.36 -7.42
N ALA A 20 5.38 1.12 -7.81
CA ALA A 20 4.35 0.14 -8.13
C ALA A 20 4.18 -0.92 -7.04
N HIS A 21 4.77 -0.68 -5.87
CA HIS A 21 4.72 -1.62 -4.76
C HIS A 21 3.32 -1.68 -4.15
N TYR A 22 3.07 -2.76 -3.42
CA TYR A 22 1.88 -2.90 -2.61
C TYR A 22 2.23 -3.53 -1.27
N GLN A 23 1.29 -3.54 -0.34
CA GLN A 23 1.46 -4.21 0.95
C GLN A 23 0.21 -5.03 1.23
N LEU A 24 0.36 -6.33 1.47
CA LEU A 24 -0.73 -7.17 1.98
C LEU A 24 -0.92 -6.86 3.47
N THR A 25 -1.94 -6.07 3.78
CA THR A 25 -2.22 -5.60 5.15
C THR A 25 -3.13 -6.55 5.90
N TYR A 26 -3.99 -7.31 5.21
CA TYR A 26 -4.76 -8.40 5.78
C TYR A 26 -4.97 -9.56 4.81
N PRO A 27 -4.84 -10.83 5.25
CA PRO A 27 -4.23 -11.27 6.51
C PRO A 27 -2.78 -10.83 6.62
N ALA A 28 -2.20 -10.91 7.82
CA ALA A 28 -0.83 -10.44 8.04
C ALA A 28 0.16 -11.16 7.10
N ALA A 29 0.89 -10.37 6.30
CA ALA A 29 1.94 -10.88 5.44
C ALA A 29 3.10 -11.48 6.25
N ARG A 30 3.87 -12.37 5.62
CA ARG A 30 5.09 -12.94 6.22
C ARG A 30 6.15 -11.89 6.56
N GLY A 31 6.11 -10.78 5.84
CA GLY A 31 6.97 -9.63 6.00
C GLY A 31 6.89 -8.75 4.75
N PHE A 32 7.57 -7.62 4.80
CA PHE A 32 7.62 -6.69 3.68
C PHE A 32 8.96 -5.94 3.69
N VAL A 33 9.65 -5.98 2.55
CA VAL A 33 10.79 -5.13 2.17
C VAL A 33 10.61 -4.86 0.68
N GLU A 34 10.43 -3.60 0.30
CA GLU A 34 10.14 -3.17 -1.07
C GLU A 34 11.10 -3.80 -2.09
N ASP A 35 12.41 -3.69 -1.85
CA ASP A 35 13.44 -4.23 -2.75
C ASP A 35 13.38 -5.76 -2.92
N GLN A 36 12.77 -6.49 -1.98
CA GLN A 36 12.64 -7.94 -2.04
C GLN A 36 11.31 -8.39 -2.64
N GLU A 37 10.33 -7.51 -2.74
CA GLU A 37 8.99 -7.82 -3.22
C GLU A 37 8.95 -8.51 -4.61
N PRO A 38 9.85 -8.20 -5.57
CA PRO A 38 9.95 -8.94 -6.83
C PRO A 38 10.43 -10.40 -6.71
N THR A 39 10.90 -10.82 -5.54
CA THR A 39 11.48 -12.15 -5.30
C THR A 39 10.38 -13.18 -5.04
N ALA A 40 10.09 -14.00 -6.03
CA ALA A 40 9.17 -15.13 -5.87
C ALA A 40 9.65 -16.15 -4.81
N PRO A 41 8.74 -16.88 -4.14
CA PRO A 41 7.29 -16.82 -4.29
C PRO A 41 6.60 -15.83 -3.33
N CYS A 42 7.30 -15.31 -2.33
CA CYS A 42 6.73 -14.59 -1.19
C CYS A 42 7.46 -13.27 -0.87
N GLY A 43 8.05 -12.61 -1.88
CA GLY A 43 8.77 -11.35 -1.71
C GLY A 43 10.05 -11.51 -0.89
N GLY A 44 10.72 -12.65 -1.00
CA GLY A 44 11.92 -12.99 -0.20
C GLY A 44 11.64 -13.56 1.20
N PHE A 45 10.38 -13.56 1.67
CA PHE A 45 10.00 -14.06 2.99
C PHE A 45 9.62 -15.54 2.98
N ASN A 46 10.63 -16.42 2.94
CA ASN A 46 10.43 -17.87 2.80
C ASN A 46 10.07 -18.58 4.11
N SER A 47 10.27 -17.94 5.27
CA SER A 47 9.96 -18.54 6.58
C SER A 47 8.48 -18.36 6.93
N LEU A 48 7.84 -19.45 7.34
CA LEU A 48 6.48 -19.44 7.88
C LEU A 48 6.34 -18.47 9.06
N GLN A 49 5.21 -17.77 9.10
CA GLN A 49 4.78 -16.95 10.23
C GLN A 49 3.61 -17.59 10.99
N ASN A 50 3.18 -16.94 12.08
CA ASN A 50 1.98 -17.33 12.80
C ASN A 50 0.77 -17.27 11.87
N ARG A 51 -0.03 -18.35 11.86
CA ARG A 51 -1.19 -18.48 10.99
C ARG A 51 -2.35 -17.62 11.48
N THR A 52 -2.93 -16.83 10.59
CA THR A 52 -4.16 -16.08 10.84
C THR A 52 -5.39 -16.97 10.60
N GLU A 53 -6.40 -16.92 11.47
CA GLU A 53 -7.70 -17.55 11.18
C GLU A 53 -8.35 -16.85 9.98
N PHE A 54 -8.59 -17.59 8.90
CA PHE A 54 -9.22 -17.07 7.68
C PHE A 54 -10.56 -17.77 7.44
N PRO A 55 -11.68 -17.03 7.39
CA PRO A 55 -12.97 -17.67 7.21
C PRO A 55 -13.12 -18.23 5.80
N ILE A 56 -13.59 -19.47 5.71
CA ILE A 56 -13.85 -20.16 4.43
C ILE A 56 -14.96 -19.45 3.66
N SER A 57 -15.98 -18.94 4.36
CA SER A 57 -17.08 -18.19 3.77
C SER A 57 -17.03 -16.74 4.25
N GLY A 58 -16.99 -15.80 3.31
CA GLY A 58 -17.01 -14.37 3.61
C GLY A 58 -15.70 -13.84 4.21
N GLY A 59 -14.57 -14.42 3.84
CA GLY A 59 -13.23 -13.87 4.04
C GLY A 59 -12.99 -12.64 3.18
N PHE A 60 -11.88 -11.94 3.43
CA PHE A 60 -11.38 -10.91 2.54
C PHE A 60 -9.88 -10.75 2.69
N LEU A 61 -9.24 -10.20 1.66
CA LEU A 61 -7.88 -9.68 1.74
C LEU A 61 -7.93 -8.15 1.72
N GLU A 62 -6.97 -7.50 2.34
CA GLU A 62 -6.75 -6.06 2.23
C GLU A 62 -5.32 -5.81 1.79
N ILE A 63 -5.15 -4.90 0.84
CA ILE A 63 -3.84 -4.40 0.45
C ILE A 63 -3.79 -2.89 0.54
N TYR A 64 -2.60 -2.34 0.70
CA TYR A 64 -2.30 -0.95 0.38
C TYR A 64 -1.59 -0.89 -0.98
N SER A 65 -2.18 -0.24 -1.98
CA SER A 65 -1.61 -0.08 -3.31
C SER A 65 -0.95 1.29 -3.46
N GLU A 66 0.30 1.34 -3.91
CA GLU A 66 0.98 2.60 -4.25
C GLU A 66 0.79 2.99 -5.72
N HIS A 67 0.27 2.09 -6.54
CA HIS A 67 -0.03 2.35 -7.95
C HIS A 67 -1.51 2.64 -8.20
N VAL A 68 -1.77 3.45 -9.24
CA VAL A 68 -3.13 3.79 -9.70
C VAL A 68 -3.80 2.67 -10.48
N LYS A 69 -3.02 1.74 -11.04
CA LYS A 69 -3.54 0.63 -11.85
C LYS A 69 -2.66 -0.60 -11.77
N ALA A 70 -3.22 -1.75 -11.42
CA ALA A 70 -2.49 -3.01 -11.45
C ALA A 70 -3.42 -4.21 -11.65
N THR A 71 -2.85 -5.34 -12.03
CA THR A 71 -3.51 -6.65 -11.89
C THR A 71 -3.15 -7.26 -10.54
N PHE A 72 -4.12 -7.87 -9.88
CA PHE A 72 -3.96 -8.52 -8.59
C PHE A 72 -4.55 -9.93 -8.63
N GLN A 73 -3.70 -10.93 -8.42
CA GLN A 73 -4.05 -12.34 -8.43
C GLN A 73 -3.84 -12.93 -7.03
N ILE A 74 -4.78 -13.79 -6.62
CA ILE A 74 -4.74 -14.51 -5.34
C ILE A 74 -4.67 -16.00 -5.63
N ASN A 75 -3.65 -16.65 -5.08
CA ASN A 75 -3.43 -18.09 -5.14
C ASN A 75 -3.50 -18.71 -3.74
N LEU A 76 -3.93 -19.97 -3.67
CA LEU A 76 -3.89 -20.78 -2.46
C LEU A 76 -2.97 -21.98 -2.62
N VAL A 77 -2.09 -22.16 -1.63
CA VAL A 77 -1.24 -23.35 -1.47
C VAL A 77 -1.69 -24.11 -0.23
N PHE A 78 -2.26 -25.30 -0.41
CA PHE A 78 -2.76 -26.17 0.67
C PHE A 78 -1.64 -27.04 1.26
N SER A 79 -0.68 -26.41 1.93
CA SER A 79 0.42 -27.09 2.62
C SER A 79 0.66 -26.48 4.00
N SER A 80 0.96 -27.34 4.98
CA SER A 80 1.39 -26.88 6.31
C SER A 80 2.82 -26.33 6.30
N ASN A 81 3.64 -26.73 5.33
CA ASN A 81 5.02 -26.29 5.17
C ASN A 81 5.37 -26.20 3.66
N PRO A 82 4.84 -25.17 2.96
CA PRO A 82 4.99 -25.07 1.51
C PRO A 82 6.46 -24.91 1.12
N GLN A 83 6.86 -25.61 0.08
CA GLN A 83 8.14 -25.43 -0.62
C GLN A 83 7.92 -24.58 -1.87
N ASP A 84 8.97 -24.02 -2.46
CA ASP A 84 8.88 -23.19 -3.67
C ASP A 84 8.15 -23.90 -4.82
N SER A 85 8.32 -25.23 -4.95
CA SER A 85 7.60 -26.04 -5.93
C SER A 85 6.08 -26.00 -5.77
N ASP A 86 5.58 -25.87 -4.54
CA ASP A 86 4.15 -25.89 -4.24
C ASP A 86 3.42 -24.64 -4.76
N PHE A 87 4.15 -23.54 -4.99
CA PHE A 87 3.61 -22.32 -5.58
C PHE A 87 3.44 -22.41 -7.10
N THR A 88 3.98 -23.46 -7.73
CA THR A 88 3.86 -23.73 -9.17
C THR A 88 3.17 -25.06 -9.46
N ALA A 89 2.84 -25.82 -8.41
CA ALA A 89 2.19 -27.12 -8.54
C ALA A 89 0.75 -26.98 -9.07
N ALA A 90 0.26 -28.04 -9.72
CA ALA A 90 -1.13 -28.08 -10.21
C ALA A 90 -2.18 -27.95 -9.09
N ASP A 91 -1.79 -28.25 -7.84
CA ASP A 91 -2.63 -28.11 -6.65
C ASP A 91 -2.70 -26.66 -6.13
N ASN A 92 -1.84 -25.77 -6.64
CA ASN A 92 -1.97 -24.33 -6.43
C ASN A 92 -3.26 -23.86 -7.12
N SER A 93 -4.19 -23.33 -6.32
CA SER A 93 -5.47 -22.86 -6.85
C SER A 93 -5.41 -21.35 -7.00
N SER A 94 -5.40 -20.84 -8.24
CA SER A 94 -5.74 -19.45 -8.50
C SER A 94 -7.22 -19.25 -8.18
N VAL A 95 -7.52 -18.48 -7.13
CA VAL A 95 -8.88 -18.30 -6.61
C VAL A 95 -9.52 -17.00 -7.04
N GLU A 96 -8.71 -15.99 -7.38
CA GLU A 96 -9.18 -14.68 -7.81
C GLU A 96 -8.14 -14.02 -8.71
N ASN A 97 -8.60 -13.25 -9.70
CA ASN A 97 -7.75 -12.38 -10.51
C ASN A 97 -8.53 -11.14 -10.93
N THR A 98 -8.12 -9.99 -10.42
CA THR A 98 -8.87 -8.73 -10.51
C THR A 98 -7.96 -7.55 -10.81
N ASN A 99 -8.54 -6.37 -10.95
CA ASN A 99 -7.80 -5.13 -11.20
C ASN A 99 -7.88 -4.21 -9.99
N VAL A 100 -6.76 -3.62 -9.66
CA VAL A 100 -6.62 -2.44 -8.82
C VAL A 100 -6.70 -1.21 -9.73
N ASN A 101 -7.55 -0.25 -9.38
CA ASN A 101 -7.80 0.95 -10.21
C ASN A 101 -7.61 2.27 -9.47
N ASN A 102 -7.15 2.22 -8.22
CA ASN A 102 -6.86 3.39 -7.39
C ASN A 102 -5.72 3.04 -6.42
N PRO A 103 -4.94 4.03 -5.95
CA PRO A 103 -4.02 3.82 -4.84
C PRO A 103 -4.77 3.81 -3.50
N GLY A 104 -4.09 3.35 -2.44
CA GLY A 104 -4.62 3.31 -1.07
C GLY A 104 -5.07 1.91 -0.63
N ASN A 105 -5.82 1.86 0.47
CA ASN A 105 -6.33 0.59 1.01
C ASN A 105 -7.48 0.06 0.15
N ILE A 106 -7.33 -1.17 -0.33
CA ILE A 106 -8.28 -1.87 -1.18
C ILE A 106 -8.54 -3.23 -0.56
N CYS A 107 -9.81 -3.53 -0.38
CA CYS A 107 -10.29 -4.79 0.11
C CYS A 107 -10.89 -5.65 -1.00
N PHE A 108 -10.60 -6.95 -0.94
CA PHE A 108 -11.05 -7.99 -1.87
C PHE A 108 -11.83 -9.04 -1.10
N PRO A 109 -13.17 -9.00 -1.14
CA PRO A 109 -14.00 -10.08 -0.62
C PRO A 109 -13.64 -11.41 -1.31
N LEU A 110 -13.47 -12.47 -0.53
CA LEU A 110 -13.06 -13.77 -1.03
C LEU A 110 -13.85 -14.89 -0.34
N SER A 111 -14.45 -15.76 -1.14
CA SER A 111 -15.16 -16.95 -0.66
C SER A 111 -14.48 -18.21 -1.17
N LEU A 112 -14.09 -19.08 -0.25
CA LEU A 112 -13.40 -20.34 -0.54
C LEU A 112 -14.34 -21.55 -0.51
N SER A 113 -15.64 -21.35 -0.28
CA SER A 113 -16.64 -22.42 -0.12
C SER A 113 -16.74 -23.39 -1.30
N GLY A 114 -16.29 -22.99 -2.50
CA GLY A 114 -16.28 -23.85 -3.70
C GLY A 114 -15.03 -24.71 -3.85
N ILE A 115 -14.03 -24.56 -2.99
CA ILE A 115 -12.73 -25.23 -3.12
C ILE A 115 -12.71 -26.48 -2.26
N ALA A 116 -12.50 -27.64 -2.88
CA ALA A 116 -12.59 -28.94 -2.22
C ALA A 116 -11.64 -29.10 -1.01
N GLN A 117 -10.45 -28.49 -1.08
CA GLN A 117 -9.45 -28.51 -0.02
C GLN A 117 -9.73 -27.49 1.10
N ALA A 118 -10.60 -26.49 0.89
CA ALA A 118 -10.88 -25.44 1.87
C ALA A 118 -11.82 -25.93 2.99
N LYS A 119 -11.27 -26.72 3.92
CA LYS A 119 -12.00 -27.31 5.05
C LYS A 119 -11.57 -26.68 6.37
N ASN A 120 -12.45 -26.73 7.37
CA ASN A 120 -12.14 -26.22 8.71
C ASN A 120 -10.88 -26.88 9.29
N GLY A 121 -9.95 -26.07 9.81
CA GLY A 121 -8.65 -26.48 10.32
C GLY A 121 -7.57 -26.69 9.25
N THR A 122 -7.84 -26.40 7.98
CA THR A 122 -6.86 -26.59 6.91
C THR A 122 -5.83 -25.48 6.92
N ASN A 123 -4.56 -25.82 7.07
CA ASN A 123 -3.46 -24.89 6.88
C ASN A 123 -3.28 -24.59 5.39
N ALA A 124 -3.18 -23.30 5.06
CA ALA A 124 -2.89 -22.84 3.71
C ALA A 124 -1.94 -21.63 3.73
N THR A 125 -1.35 -21.34 2.57
CA THR A 125 -0.66 -20.07 2.31
C THR A 125 -1.42 -19.35 1.22
N ILE A 126 -1.81 -18.11 1.48
CA ILE A 126 -2.32 -17.18 0.47
C ILE A 126 -1.11 -16.54 -0.17
N GLN A 127 -0.91 -16.73 -1.47
CA GLN A 127 0.06 -15.99 -2.25
C GLN A 127 -0.66 -14.90 -3.03
N THR A 128 -0.20 -13.67 -2.92
CA THR A 128 -0.68 -12.55 -3.71
C THR A 128 0.36 -12.17 -4.75
N ILE A 129 -0.11 -11.93 -5.96
CA ILE A 129 0.71 -11.53 -7.10
C ILE A 129 0.14 -10.22 -7.62
N TYR A 130 0.99 -9.20 -7.69
CA TYR A 130 0.61 -7.86 -8.12
C TYR A 130 1.52 -7.43 -9.28
N ASN A 131 0.95 -6.75 -10.27
CA ASN A 131 1.73 -6.22 -11.39
C ASN A 131 1.11 -4.91 -11.90
N ALA A 132 1.89 -3.84 -11.85
CA ALA A 132 1.49 -2.49 -12.29
C ALA A 132 2.19 -2.03 -13.58
N GLY A 133 2.94 -2.93 -14.23
CA GLY A 133 3.62 -2.69 -15.52
C GLY A 133 5.15 -2.59 -15.44
N ASP A 134 5.74 -2.60 -14.26
CA ASP A 134 7.18 -2.48 -14.01
C ASP A 134 7.81 -3.73 -13.38
N GLY A 135 7.00 -4.73 -13.06
CA GLY A 135 7.46 -5.99 -12.51
C GLY A 135 6.31 -6.79 -11.91
N THR A 136 6.58 -8.05 -11.60
CA THR A 136 5.67 -8.88 -10.82
C THR A 136 6.16 -8.92 -9.38
N LEU A 137 5.25 -8.61 -8.46
CA LEU A 137 5.50 -8.42 -7.05
C LEU A 137 4.73 -9.47 -6.24
N TYR A 138 5.35 -10.01 -5.20
CA TYR A 138 4.86 -11.17 -4.47
C TYR A 138 4.80 -10.92 -2.98
N GLN A 139 3.70 -11.33 -2.35
CA GLN A 139 3.61 -11.44 -0.90
C GLN A 139 2.86 -12.72 -0.52
N CYS A 140 3.07 -13.18 0.71
CA CYS A 140 2.40 -14.36 1.24
C CYS A 140 1.85 -14.09 2.63
N ALA A 141 0.69 -14.68 2.93
CA ALA A 141 0.14 -14.76 4.27
C ALA A 141 -0.15 -16.22 4.63
N ASP A 142 0.25 -16.63 5.84
CA ASP A 142 -0.02 -17.96 6.35
C ASP A 142 -1.35 -17.97 7.11
N VAL A 143 -2.23 -18.91 6.76
CA VAL A 143 -3.57 -18.97 7.33
C VAL A 143 -3.95 -20.37 7.80
N VAL A 144 -4.90 -20.41 8.73
CA VAL A 144 -5.69 -21.61 9.03
C VAL A 144 -7.13 -21.32 8.65
N LEU A 145 -7.67 -22.14 7.74
CA LEU A 145 -9.01 -21.98 7.22
C LEU A 145 -10.02 -22.43 8.27
N VAL A 146 -11.01 -21.59 8.58
CA VAL A 146 -12.00 -21.88 9.62
C VAL A 146 -13.42 -21.60 9.14
N THR A 147 -14.41 -22.29 9.69
CA THR A 147 -15.82 -21.96 9.42
C THR A 147 -16.28 -20.71 10.18
N ASN A 148 -15.73 -20.48 11.37
CA ASN A 148 -15.99 -19.30 12.19
C ASN A 148 -14.65 -18.75 12.70
N ALA A 149 -14.20 -17.63 12.14
CA ALA A 149 -13.01 -16.94 12.64
C ALA A 149 -13.35 -16.08 13.87
N THR A 150 -12.49 -16.15 14.88
CA THR A 150 -12.68 -15.45 16.15
C THR A 150 -12.61 -13.94 15.93
N GLY A 151 -13.62 -13.18 16.37
CA GLY A 151 -13.67 -11.73 16.20
C GLY A 151 -13.86 -11.26 14.76
N TRP A 152 -14.27 -12.15 13.85
CA TRP A 152 -14.47 -11.80 12.44
C TRP A 152 -15.61 -10.81 12.23
N ASN A 153 -15.34 -9.78 11.44
CA ASN A 153 -16.32 -8.81 10.99
C ASN A 153 -16.16 -8.58 9.49
N SER A 154 -17.03 -9.18 8.68
CA SER A 154 -16.99 -9.01 7.22
C SER A 154 -17.25 -7.57 6.76
N SER A 155 -17.86 -6.73 7.61
CA SER A 155 -18.05 -5.30 7.32
C SER A 155 -16.78 -4.45 7.49
N ALA A 156 -15.68 -5.04 7.98
CA ALA A 156 -14.39 -4.36 8.06
C ALA A 156 -13.73 -4.17 6.67
N CYS A 157 -14.19 -4.92 5.66
CA CYS A 157 -13.71 -4.82 4.29
C CYS A 157 -14.22 -3.55 3.60
N ILE A 158 -13.45 -2.46 3.67
CA ILE A 158 -13.83 -1.16 3.12
C ILE A 158 -12.68 -0.60 2.28
N ASN A 159 -12.98 -0.26 1.02
CA ASN A 159 -12.02 0.45 0.17
C ASN A 159 -11.90 1.90 0.61
N SER A 160 -10.67 2.39 0.77
CA SER A 160 -10.42 3.82 0.88
C SER A 160 -10.48 4.43 -0.52
N THR A 161 -11.38 5.38 -0.75
CA THR A 161 -11.25 6.28 -1.90
C THR A 161 -10.09 7.23 -1.60
N ALA A 162 -8.97 7.10 -2.31
CA ALA A 162 -7.99 8.17 -2.37
C ALA A 162 -8.73 9.44 -2.80
N SER A 163 -8.92 10.38 -1.87
CA SER A 163 -9.37 11.71 -2.24
C SER A 163 -8.22 12.29 -3.05
N SER A 164 -8.44 12.52 -4.34
CA SER A 164 -7.56 13.39 -5.11
C SER A 164 -7.40 14.66 -4.30
N VAL A 165 -6.19 14.96 -3.84
CA VAL A 165 -5.87 16.29 -3.29
C VAL A 165 -5.83 17.26 -4.46
N ASP A 166 -7.00 17.54 -5.04
CA ASP A 166 -7.19 18.81 -5.73
C ASP A 166 -7.11 19.88 -4.64
N GLY A 167 -6.06 20.70 -4.72
CA GLY A 167 -5.85 21.79 -3.80
C GLY A 167 -7.01 22.78 -3.90
N ASP A 168 -7.97 22.66 -2.98
CA ASP A 168 -8.89 23.74 -2.67
C ASP A 168 -8.97 23.91 -1.15
N SER A 169 -8.38 25.01 -0.70
CA SER A 169 -8.42 25.42 0.70
C SER A 169 -9.83 25.95 0.99
N ASN A 170 -10.72 25.10 1.49
CA ASN A 170 -11.96 25.59 2.10
C ASN A 170 -12.19 24.97 3.48
N SER A 171 -11.59 25.64 4.47
CA SER A 171 -11.86 25.46 5.89
C SER A 171 -13.35 25.66 6.18
N SER A 172 -14.04 24.61 6.58
CA SER A 172 -15.34 24.69 7.24
C SER A 172 -15.24 24.06 8.63
N THR A 173 -15.03 24.93 9.62
CA THR A 173 -15.04 24.62 11.05
C THR A 173 -16.47 24.73 11.59
N ALA A 174 -16.93 23.69 12.30
CA ALA A 174 -18.08 23.70 13.23
C ALA A 174 -18.06 22.36 13.99
N THR A 175 -18.24 22.20 15.30
CA THR A 175 -18.51 23.07 16.45
C THR A 175 -18.25 22.19 17.68
N THR A 176 -17.43 22.61 18.63
CA THR A 176 -17.50 22.08 20.01
C THR A 176 -17.44 23.23 21.00
N SER A 177 -18.54 23.39 21.73
CA SER A 177 -18.75 24.34 22.80
C SER A 177 -18.36 23.71 24.14
N ALA A 178 -17.44 24.34 24.88
CA ALA A 178 -17.37 24.23 26.34
C ALA A 178 -16.50 25.36 26.95
N THR A 179 -17.21 26.31 27.56
CA THR A 179 -16.96 27.02 28.84
C THR A 179 -15.56 27.55 29.21
N ALA A 180 -15.54 28.87 29.41
CA ALA A 180 -14.44 29.73 29.82
C ALA A 180 -13.95 29.52 31.26
N SER A 181 -12.66 29.81 31.48
CA SER A 181 -12.13 30.50 32.67
C SER A 181 -10.76 31.08 32.33
N GLY A 182 -10.73 32.39 32.07
CA GLY A 182 -9.53 33.11 31.58
C GLY A 182 -8.47 33.38 32.63
N LYS A 183 -7.31 33.88 32.19
CA LYS A 183 -6.33 34.74 32.88
C LYS A 183 -5.69 35.65 31.82
N ALA A 184 -5.57 36.91 32.18
CA ALA A 184 -5.13 38.03 31.37
C ALA A 184 -3.63 37.99 31.01
N GLY A 185 -3.27 38.67 29.91
CA GLY A 185 -1.88 38.91 29.51
C GLY A 185 -1.81 39.77 28.25
N SER A 186 -1.97 41.08 28.43
CA SER A 186 -1.90 42.12 27.41
C SER A 186 -0.55 42.18 26.69
N GLY A 187 -0.57 42.46 25.40
CA GLY A 187 0.63 42.75 24.61
C GLY A 187 0.27 43.20 23.20
N ALA A 188 -0.29 44.41 23.08
CA ALA A 188 -0.51 45.09 21.81
C ALA A 188 0.81 45.64 21.26
N ALA A 189 1.07 45.38 19.98
CA ALA A 189 1.80 46.28 19.11
C ALA A 189 1.47 45.90 17.65
N GLU A 190 0.42 46.54 17.11
CA GLU A 190 0.40 46.83 15.69
C GLU A 190 1.46 47.90 15.38
N ILE A 191 1.96 47.95 14.13
CA ILE A 191 1.81 49.12 13.24
C ILE A 191 2.62 48.97 11.92
N LEU A 192 1.94 49.29 10.81
CA LEU A 192 2.37 49.82 9.50
C LEU A 192 3.01 48.91 8.41
N GLN A 193 2.13 48.36 7.56
CA GLN A 193 1.89 48.80 6.16
C GLN A 193 3.06 49.48 5.39
N ARG A 194 3.55 48.83 4.30
CA ARG A 194 3.73 49.44 2.96
C ARG A 194 4.21 48.45 1.87
N SER A 195 3.38 48.35 0.83
CA SER A 195 3.72 48.30 -0.62
C SER A 195 4.85 47.39 -1.12
N GLY A 196 4.42 46.35 -1.83
CA GLY A 196 5.00 45.68 -3.02
C GLY A 196 6.47 45.84 -3.38
N LEU A 197 7.16 44.69 -3.49
CA LEU A 197 8.20 44.41 -4.48
C LEU A 197 8.39 42.89 -4.55
N ALA A 198 8.28 42.33 -5.76
CA ALA A 198 8.55 40.92 -6.05
C ALA A 198 10.02 40.59 -5.75
N VAL A 199 10.25 39.62 -4.86
CA VAL A 199 11.58 39.07 -4.61
C VAL A 199 11.67 37.71 -5.32
N LEU A 200 12.35 37.70 -6.46
CA LEU A 200 12.89 36.49 -7.08
C LEU A 200 13.96 35.93 -6.14
N LEU A 201 13.69 34.81 -5.47
CA LEU A 201 14.73 34.02 -4.80
C LEU A 201 15.49 33.21 -5.85
N ALA A 202 16.72 33.62 -6.15
CA ALA A 202 17.72 32.79 -6.79
C ALA A 202 18.28 31.81 -5.75
N VAL A 203 18.03 30.51 -5.93
CA VAL A 203 18.71 29.46 -5.15
C VAL A 203 20.06 29.19 -5.81
N VAL A 204 21.12 29.56 -5.11
CA VAL A 204 22.51 29.24 -5.45
C VAL A 204 22.81 27.87 -4.85
N VAL A 205 22.90 26.82 -5.67
CA VAL A 205 23.45 25.53 -5.23
C VAL A 205 24.93 25.51 -5.58
N GLY A 206 25.77 25.61 -4.55
CA GLY A 206 27.20 25.38 -4.64
C GLY A 206 27.49 23.90 -4.83
N ALA A 207 28.19 23.56 -5.91
CA ALA A 207 28.83 22.27 -6.07
C ALA A 207 30.28 22.40 -5.57
N SER A 208 30.54 21.87 -4.37
CA SER A 208 31.90 21.68 -3.87
C SER A 208 32.57 20.55 -4.64
N VAL A 209 33.68 20.92 -5.28
CA VAL A 209 34.72 20.03 -5.80
C VAL A 209 35.25 19.17 -4.64
N ILE A 210 35.21 17.84 -4.78
CA ILE A 210 36.17 16.97 -4.08
C ILE A 210 36.86 16.10 -5.13
N MET A 211 38.17 16.31 -5.15
CA MET A 211 39.21 15.69 -5.91
C MET A 211 39.57 14.35 -5.23
N LEU A 212 39.57 13.26 -5.99
CA LEU A 212 40.57 12.18 -6.02
C LEU A 212 40.17 11.15 -7.09
#